data_AF-A0A975XU82-F1
#
_entry.id   AF-A0A975XU82-F1
#
_cell.length_a   1.000
_cell.length_b   1.000
_cell.length_c   1.000
_cell.angle_alpha   90.00
_cell.angle_beta   90.00
_cell.angle_gamma   90.00
#
_symmetry.space_group_name_H-M   'P 1'
#
loop_
_entity.id
_entity.type
_entity.pdbx_description
1 polymer ?
#
loop_
_entity_poly.entity_id
_entity_poly.type
_entity_poly.pdbx_seq_one_letter_code
_entity_poly.pdbx_strand_id
1 'polypeptide(L)'
;MADENNTPEPVRPLAITQDKDGNTKATSNTSPEGFKVRGMIHLWPKIVIPVIFVPGVMGTNLKVKDDTAKAWVAPTGTFSKLGALWKYKGQDAATRQKILNPNTTEVDPGGSINVWPQNAGLMHAPGKGKTPKEVAHWRGWGEVHEESYRSILNELEQQLGNMLHEGEPTQYWRDYVLHPSASEFGARKPWQPLTEEEIKKAAKAAYPVHACGYNWLQSNRDSGQHLKARIQEIIDYYQGQGHLCDKVILVTHSMGGLASRACVKMAGGEDLILGILHGVMPAIGAPAAYKRMRAGFEGAESVILGRNAAEAAAVLGNAPAGLELLPTAEYFTKIEEKQRPWLRATGKSQDTLLGVGDPYETIYRDQDPQHWWRMIKVELLNPLGREKKESGYKKTSLPIKNPRIDEGEGDFESFSELLNIAKDFHQELKGAYHKKTFSFYAADADCKSWNEVQWLTKDATEALPEGEIIADDLVGNITVQLPNGPAKFKIQSPKGRGDGTVPEESGEAPLEASIQCFRHEGTAKGHISYEHQYCYNNNLTKGVALYSIVKLAIASPIFEKE
;
A
#
# COMPACT_ATOMS: atom_id res chain seq x y z
N MET A 1 7.61 24.03 -53.95
CA MET A 1 7.71 25.23 -53.10
C MET A 1 7.13 24.84 -51.76
N ALA A 2 7.99 24.78 -50.74
CA ALA A 2 7.56 24.48 -49.38
C ALA A 2 6.77 25.70 -48.86
N ASP A 3 5.61 25.46 -48.26
CA ASP A 3 4.83 26.49 -47.58
C ASP A 3 5.59 26.89 -46.29
N GLU A 4 6.34 27.98 -46.38
CA GLU A 4 7.22 28.51 -45.33
C GLU A 4 6.48 29.39 -44.29
N ASN A 5 5.16 29.37 -44.22
CA ASN A 5 4.40 30.15 -43.23
C ASN A 5 3.23 29.37 -42.64
N ASN A 6 3.52 28.33 -41.85
CA ASN A 6 2.52 27.75 -40.95
C ASN A 6 2.54 28.49 -39.61
N THR A 7 2.26 29.79 -39.63
CA THR A 7 1.98 30.53 -38.39
C THR A 7 0.67 29.96 -37.83
N PRO A 8 0.64 29.43 -36.59
CA PRO A 8 -0.58 28.86 -36.03
C PRO A 8 -1.72 29.88 -36.13
N GLU A 9 -2.86 29.48 -36.70
CA GLU A 9 -4.02 30.36 -36.74
C GLU A 9 -4.35 30.82 -35.31
N PRO A 10 -4.62 32.12 -35.08
CA PRO A 10 -4.89 32.60 -33.74
C PRO A 10 -6.17 31.96 -33.21
N VAL A 11 -6.08 31.34 -32.03
CA VAL A 11 -7.21 30.70 -31.36
C VAL A 11 -7.49 31.35 -30.02
N ARG A 12 -8.76 31.32 -29.60
CA ARG A 12 -9.20 31.64 -28.24
C ARG A 12 -9.84 30.41 -27.61
N PRO A 13 -9.42 30.00 -26.41
CA PRO A 13 -10.04 28.88 -25.72
C PRO A 13 -11.51 29.20 -25.39
N LEU A 14 -12.39 28.23 -25.62
CA LEU A 14 -13.79 28.26 -25.19
C LEU A 14 -13.95 27.44 -23.91
N ALA A 15 -14.75 27.95 -22.98
CA ALA A 15 -15.15 27.17 -21.82
C ALA A 15 -16.03 26.00 -22.26
N ILE A 16 -15.70 24.81 -21.78
CA ILE A 16 -16.49 23.59 -21.97
C ILE A 16 -17.34 23.31 -20.73
N THR A 17 -18.53 22.78 -20.96
CA THR A 17 -19.45 22.24 -19.97
C THR A 17 -19.85 20.84 -20.42
N GLN A 18 -20.29 19.97 -19.50
CA GLN A 18 -20.93 18.72 -19.87
C GLN A 18 -22.45 18.87 -19.73
N ASP A 19 -23.20 18.36 -20.70
CA ASP A 19 -24.64 18.20 -20.52
C ASP A 19 -24.97 16.98 -19.66
N LYS A 20 -26.26 16.79 -19.38
CA LYS A 20 -26.78 15.68 -18.58
C LYS A 20 -26.47 14.29 -19.15
N ASP A 21 -26.11 14.23 -20.43
CA ASP A 21 -25.81 13.01 -21.18
C ASP A 21 -24.29 12.81 -21.34
N GLY A 22 -23.47 13.68 -20.73
CA GLY A 22 -22.01 13.60 -20.72
C GLY A 22 -21.32 14.27 -21.91
N ASN A 23 -22.07 14.87 -22.84
CA ASN A 23 -21.49 15.47 -24.04
C ASN A 23 -20.79 16.79 -23.73
N THR A 24 -19.60 16.98 -24.31
CA THR A 24 -18.88 18.25 -24.23
C THR A 24 -19.61 19.32 -25.03
N LYS A 25 -20.08 20.35 -24.32
CA LYS A 25 -20.74 21.52 -24.88
C LYS A 25 -19.88 22.76 -24.66
N ALA A 26 -19.56 23.48 -25.74
CA ALA A 26 -18.99 24.81 -25.67
C ALA A 26 -19.97 25.83 -26.24
N THR A 27 -19.96 27.03 -25.68
CA THR A 27 -20.74 28.16 -26.22
C THR A 27 -19.78 29.21 -26.76
N SER A 28 -20.07 29.73 -27.95
CA SER A 28 -19.31 30.78 -28.59
C SER A 28 -20.25 31.80 -29.19
N ASN A 29 -19.87 33.07 -29.17
CA ASN A 29 -20.61 34.14 -29.84
C ASN A 29 -20.15 34.26 -31.29
N THR A 30 -21.06 34.67 -32.18
CA THR A 30 -20.72 35.06 -33.56
C THR A 30 -19.84 36.33 -33.55
N SER A 31 -18.82 36.39 -34.39
CA SER A 31 -17.93 37.55 -34.53
C SER A 31 -18.06 38.21 -35.91
N PRO A 32 -17.75 39.51 -36.06
CA PRO A 32 -17.67 40.16 -37.37
C PRO A 32 -16.68 39.47 -38.32
N GLU A 33 -16.90 39.55 -39.63
CA GLU A 33 -16.08 38.85 -40.65
C GLU A 33 -14.57 39.14 -40.57
N GLY A 34 -14.19 40.32 -40.08
CA GLY A 34 -12.79 40.74 -39.89
C GLY A 34 -12.09 40.10 -38.68
N PHE A 35 -12.81 39.46 -37.77
CA PHE A 35 -12.23 38.82 -36.59
C PHE A 35 -11.86 37.36 -36.91
N LYS A 36 -10.58 37.11 -37.18
CA LYS A 36 -10.09 35.78 -37.63
C LYS A 36 -9.74 34.81 -36.49
N VAL A 37 -9.87 35.20 -35.23
CA VAL A 37 -9.53 34.34 -34.08
C VAL A 37 -10.61 33.26 -33.90
N ARG A 38 -10.23 31.99 -34.06
CA ARG A 38 -11.17 30.87 -33.94
C ARG A 38 -11.40 30.45 -32.50
N GLY A 39 -12.59 29.97 -32.19
CA GLY A 39 -12.85 29.31 -30.91
C GLY A 39 -12.21 27.92 -30.89
N MET A 40 -11.44 27.62 -29.85
CA MET A 40 -10.81 26.32 -29.64
C MET A 40 -11.49 25.60 -28.47
N ILE A 41 -11.83 24.33 -28.66
CA ILE A 41 -12.29 23.43 -27.60
C ILE A 41 -11.29 22.29 -27.45
N HIS A 42 -10.96 21.94 -26.21
CA HIS A 42 -10.23 20.71 -25.92
C HIS A 42 -11.26 19.64 -25.59
N LEU A 43 -11.35 18.62 -26.45
CA LEU A 43 -12.15 17.43 -26.18
C LEU A 43 -11.27 16.41 -25.45
N TRP A 44 -11.88 15.64 -24.55
CA TRP A 44 -11.22 14.47 -24.00
C TRP A 44 -11.07 13.41 -25.08
N PRO A 45 -9.95 12.67 -25.09
CA PRO A 45 -9.82 11.48 -25.92
C PRO A 45 -10.99 10.51 -25.76
N LYS A 46 -11.36 9.84 -26.86
CA LYS A 46 -12.40 8.81 -26.84
C LYS A 46 -11.98 7.58 -26.04
N ILE A 47 -10.68 7.25 -26.10
CA ILE A 47 -10.06 6.18 -25.33
C ILE A 47 -9.82 6.65 -23.89
N VAL A 48 -10.31 5.88 -22.93
CA VAL A 48 -10.09 6.09 -21.49
C VAL A 48 -9.44 4.84 -20.91
N ILE A 49 -8.29 5.02 -20.25
CA ILE A 49 -7.58 3.96 -19.52
C ILE A 49 -7.45 4.42 -18.07
N PRO A 50 -8.40 4.08 -17.18
CA PRO A 50 -8.35 4.51 -15.80
C PRO A 50 -7.11 3.97 -15.08
N VAL A 51 -6.47 4.83 -14.28
CA VAL A 51 -5.37 4.45 -13.39
C VAL A 51 -5.91 4.43 -11.97
N ILE A 52 -5.89 3.28 -11.30
CA ILE A 52 -6.41 3.13 -9.95
C ILE A 52 -5.26 2.94 -8.97
N PHE A 53 -5.13 3.89 -8.04
CA PHE A 53 -4.20 3.80 -6.93
C PHE A 53 -4.76 2.94 -5.79
N VAL A 54 -4.00 1.94 -5.35
CA VAL A 54 -4.37 1.04 -4.24
C VAL A 54 -3.39 1.24 -3.07
N PRO A 55 -3.85 1.77 -1.92
CA PRO A 55 -2.97 2.20 -0.83
C PRO A 55 -2.41 1.01 -0.02
N GLY A 56 -1.46 1.32 0.86
CA GLY A 56 -0.87 0.36 1.80
C GLY A 56 -1.69 0.17 3.09
N VAL A 57 -1.11 -0.62 4.00
CA VAL A 57 -1.62 -0.74 5.38
C VAL A 57 -1.73 0.63 6.03
N MET A 58 -2.82 0.88 6.78
CA MET A 58 -3.16 2.19 7.36
C MET A 58 -3.30 3.35 6.36
N GLY A 59 -3.25 3.07 5.05
CA GLY A 59 -3.33 4.06 3.99
C GLY A 59 -4.74 4.49 3.62
N THR A 60 -5.77 3.89 4.22
CA THR A 60 -7.18 4.21 3.99
C THR A 60 -7.81 4.71 5.28
N ASN A 61 -8.60 5.78 5.20
CA ASN A 61 -9.40 6.27 6.32
C ASN A 61 -10.52 5.27 6.63
N LEU A 62 -10.74 4.96 7.91
CA LEU A 62 -11.81 4.07 8.37
C LEU A 62 -12.76 4.80 9.32
N LYS A 63 -14.04 4.47 9.23
CA LYS A 63 -15.08 4.85 10.20
C LYS A 63 -15.70 3.59 10.81
N VAL A 64 -16.39 3.76 11.93
CA VAL A 64 -17.24 2.71 12.49
C VAL A 64 -18.43 2.50 11.54
N LYS A 65 -18.77 1.24 11.25
CA LYS A 65 -19.92 0.89 10.41
C LYS A 65 -21.20 1.49 10.98
N ASP A 66 -22.06 1.97 10.09
CA ASP A 66 -23.35 2.59 10.42
C ASP A 66 -23.26 3.81 11.36
N ASP A 67 -22.07 4.39 11.49
CA ASP A 67 -21.80 5.60 12.27
C ASP A 67 -20.92 6.57 11.45
N THR A 68 -20.89 7.83 11.87
CA THR A 68 -19.97 8.86 11.39
C THR A 68 -18.66 8.89 12.20
N ALA A 69 -18.63 8.19 13.33
CA ALA A 69 -17.47 8.11 14.20
C ALA A 69 -16.25 7.56 13.46
N LYS A 70 -15.21 8.39 13.36
CA LYS A 70 -13.94 8.02 12.76
C LYS A 70 -13.27 6.92 13.59
N ALA A 71 -13.03 5.76 12.96
CA ALA A 71 -12.21 4.71 13.55
C ALA A 71 -10.75 5.10 13.36
N TRP A 72 -10.32 5.28 12.12
CA TRP A 72 -8.96 5.65 11.77
C TRP A 72 -8.96 6.79 10.74
N VAL A 73 -8.28 7.89 11.07
CA VAL A 73 -7.97 8.93 10.09
C VAL A 73 -6.48 9.19 10.22
N ALA A 74 -5.77 8.98 9.12
CA ALA A 74 -4.33 9.19 9.12
C ALA A 74 -4.03 10.70 9.31
N PRO A 75 -3.09 11.06 10.20
CA PRO A 75 -2.88 12.44 10.60
C PRO A 75 -2.34 13.31 9.46
N THR A 76 -2.92 14.50 9.24
CA THR A 76 -2.53 15.44 8.16
C THR A 76 -1.89 16.73 8.70
N GLY A 77 -0.59 16.92 8.53
CA GLY A 77 0.12 18.15 8.96
C GLY A 77 0.35 18.28 10.48
N THR A 78 1.19 19.25 10.89
CA THR A 78 1.75 19.34 12.26
C THR A 78 0.73 19.60 13.37
N PHE A 79 -0.34 20.37 13.10
CA PHE A 79 -1.38 20.68 14.10
C PHE A 79 -2.50 19.62 14.17
N SER A 80 -2.84 18.93 13.06
CA SER A 80 -3.84 17.84 13.09
C SER A 80 -3.26 16.49 13.54
N LYS A 81 -1.92 16.34 13.45
CA LYS A 81 -1.15 15.30 14.16
C LYS A 81 -1.46 15.26 15.65
N LEU A 82 -1.92 16.35 16.29
CA LEU A 82 -2.44 16.27 17.66
C LEU A 82 -3.85 15.64 17.69
N GLY A 83 -4.83 16.12 16.92
CA GLY A 83 -6.24 15.73 17.08
C GLY A 83 -6.58 14.27 16.76
N ALA A 84 -6.11 13.73 15.62
CA ALA A 84 -6.42 12.35 15.21
C ALA A 84 -5.69 11.31 16.07
N LEU A 85 -4.45 11.60 16.46
CA LEU A 85 -3.65 10.78 17.37
C LEU A 85 -4.08 10.95 18.83
N TRP A 86 -4.72 12.07 19.23
CA TRP A 86 -5.23 12.28 20.59
C TRP A 86 -6.27 11.24 20.98
N LYS A 87 -7.10 10.76 20.04
CA LYS A 87 -8.05 9.66 20.30
C LYS A 87 -7.34 8.39 20.73
N TYR A 88 -6.10 8.18 20.31
CA TYR A 88 -5.25 7.01 20.61
C TYR A 88 -4.17 7.26 21.66
N LYS A 89 -3.82 8.53 21.91
CA LYS A 89 -2.78 8.93 22.86
C LYS A 89 -3.28 8.68 24.28
N GLY A 90 -2.67 7.70 24.94
CA GLY A 90 -3.05 7.29 26.30
C GLY A 90 -4.21 6.29 26.34
N GLN A 91 -4.68 5.80 25.18
CA GLN A 91 -5.58 4.65 25.14
C GLN A 91 -4.81 3.38 25.44
N ASP A 92 -5.46 2.45 26.11
CA ASP A 92 -4.96 1.10 26.39
C ASP A 92 -5.18 0.14 25.19
N ALA A 93 -4.79 -1.12 25.38
CA ALA A 93 -4.93 -2.16 24.37
C ALA A 93 -6.41 -2.52 24.11
N ALA A 94 -7.27 -2.50 25.14
CA ALA A 94 -8.70 -2.82 25.02
C ALA A 94 -9.44 -1.79 24.15
N THR A 95 -9.15 -0.50 24.34
CA THR A 95 -9.78 0.56 23.55
C THR A 95 -9.36 0.51 22.09
N ARG A 96 -8.07 0.25 21.81
CA ARG A 96 -7.59 0.05 20.43
C ARG A 96 -8.27 -1.13 19.77
N GLN A 97 -8.34 -2.28 20.45
CA GLN A 97 -9.03 -3.47 19.96
C GLN A 97 -10.51 -3.21 19.63
N LYS A 98 -11.19 -2.39 20.45
CA LYS A 98 -12.59 -2.01 20.20
C LYS A 98 -12.75 -1.15 18.95
N ILE A 99 -11.87 -0.16 18.75
CA ILE A 99 -11.98 0.81 17.65
C ILE A 99 -11.49 0.20 16.33
N LEU A 100 -10.37 -0.52 16.36
CA LEU A 100 -9.71 -1.12 15.19
C LEU A 100 -10.12 -2.58 15.03
N ASN A 101 -11.42 -2.78 14.76
CA ASN A 101 -11.99 -4.12 14.57
C ASN A 101 -12.44 -4.30 13.11
N PRO A 102 -11.98 -5.35 12.40
CA PRO A 102 -12.29 -5.57 10.99
C PRO A 102 -13.79 -5.75 10.71
N ASN A 103 -14.56 -6.24 11.67
CA ASN A 103 -15.98 -6.52 11.49
C ASN A 103 -16.86 -5.27 11.67
N THR A 104 -16.38 -4.27 12.39
CA THR A 104 -17.15 -3.08 12.76
C THR A 104 -16.60 -1.79 12.15
N THR A 105 -15.60 -1.87 11.28
CA THR A 105 -15.05 -0.72 10.54
C THR A 105 -15.28 -0.86 9.04
N GLU A 106 -15.34 0.28 8.36
CA GLU A 106 -15.48 0.39 6.90
C GLU A 106 -14.72 1.62 6.38
N VAL A 107 -14.53 1.68 5.05
CA VAL A 107 -13.87 2.81 4.38
C VAL A 107 -14.63 4.10 4.64
N ASP A 108 -13.89 5.15 4.97
CA ASP A 108 -14.40 6.50 5.15
C ASP A 108 -13.99 7.38 3.97
N PRO A 109 -14.92 7.73 3.05
CA PRO A 109 -14.60 8.56 1.89
C PRO A 109 -14.46 10.05 2.25
N GLY A 110 -14.78 10.45 3.49
CA GLY A 110 -14.82 11.84 3.93
C GLY A 110 -13.47 12.44 4.33
N GLY A 111 -12.35 11.85 3.89
CA GLY A 111 -11.01 12.37 4.15
C GLY A 111 -10.71 13.68 3.41
N SER A 112 -9.64 14.34 3.84
CA SER A 112 -9.17 15.57 3.20
C SER A 112 -8.68 15.31 1.77
N ILE A 113 -8.98 16.25 0.87
CA ILE A 113 -8.58 16.21 -0.54
C ILE A 113 -7.92 17.52 -0.90
N ASN A 114 -6.69 17.44 -1.39
CA ASN A 114 -5.91 18.56 -1.87
C ASN A 114 -5.46 18.30 -3.30
N VAL A 115 -6.09 19.00 -4.24
CA VAL A 115 -5.86 18.92 -5.68
C VAL A 115 -4.98 20.09 -6.13
N TRP A 116 -3.99 19.82 -6.97
CA TRP A 116 -3.07 20.81 -7.53
C TRP A 116 -2.98 20.66 -9.06
N PRO A 117 -2.97 21.77 -9.83
CA PRO A 117 -3.14 23.16 -9.39
C PRO A 117 -4.60 23.55 -9.10
N GLN A 118 -4.83 24.32 -8.04
CA GLN A 118 -6.17 24.71 -7.57
C GLN A 118 -6.96 25.61 -8.55
N ASN A 119 -6.27 26.19 -9.54
CA ASN A 119 -6.81 27.21 -10.45
C ASN A 119 -6.96 26.73 -11.92
N ALA A 120 -6.65 25.47 -12.23
CA ALA A 120 -6.96 24.90 -13.55
C ALA A 120 -8.43 24.47 -13.58
N GLY A 121 -9.22 25.07 -14.47
CA GLY A 121 -10.69 25.04 -14.42
C GLY A 121 -11.37 23.67 -14.40
N LEU A 122 -10.68 22.55 -14.67
CA LEU A 122 -11.19 21.17 -14.62
C LEU A 122 -10.01 20.18 -14.44
N MET A 123 -10.31 18.94 -14.02
CA MET A 123 -9.35 17.81 -14.06
C MET A 123 -8.96 17.46 -15.51
N HIS A 124 -7.82 16.81 -15.73
CA HIS A 124 -7.29 16.50 -17.07
C HIS A 124 -7.90 15.24 -17.73
N ALA A 125 -9.01 14.75 -17.20
CA ALA A 125 -9.71 13.57 -17.70
C ALA A 125 -11.20 13.63 -17.32
N PRO A 126 -12.09 12.90 -18.02
CA PRO A 126 -13.51 12.87 -17.70
C PRO A 126 -13.79 12.37 -16.27
N GLY A 127 -14.85 12.89 -15.64
CA GLY A 127 -15.28 12.49 -14.31
C GLY A 127 -16.50 13.23 -13.81
N LYS A 128 -17.08 12.76 -12.70
CA LYS A 128 -18.29 13.33 -12.10
C LYS A 128 -17.95 14.45 -11.13
N GLY A 129 -18.37 15.68 -11.43
CA GLY A 129 -18.22 16.84 -10.55
C GLY A 129 -18.12 18.15 -11.33
N LYS A 130 -18.40 19.28 -10.68
CA LYS A 130 -18.25 20.62 -11.26
C LYS A 130 -16.91 21.26 -10.92
N THR A 131 -16.27 20.81 -9.85
CA THR A 131 -14.96 21.30 -9.41
C THR A 131 -13.92 20.17 -9.38
N PRO A 132 -12.62 20.48 -9.49
CA PRO A 132 -11.56 19.47 -9.34
C PRO A 132 -11.66 18.66 -8.05
N LYS A 133 -12.07 19.29 -6.94
CA LYS A 133 -12.25 18.61 -5.65
C LYS A 133 -13.43 17.63 -5.65
N GLU A 134 -14.55 17.99 -6.26
CA GLU A 134 -15.70 17.08 -6.39
C GLU A 134 -15.36 15.87 -7.27
N VAL A 135 -14.63 16.09 -8.37
CA VAL A 135 -14.15 15.00 -9.23
C VAL A 135 -13.18 14.11 -8.47
N ALA A 136 -12.19 14.67 -7.78
CA ALA A 136 -11.24 13.89 -6.97
C ALA A 136 -11.93 13.09 -5.85
N HIS A 137 -12.96 13.67 -5.21
CA HIS A 137 -13.78 12.96 -4.23
C HIS A 137 -14.51 11.77 -4.86
N TRP A 138 -15.16 11.97 -6.01
CA TRP A 138 -15.81 10.87 -6.74
C TRP A 138 -14.81 9.80 -7.20
N ARG A 139 -13.58 10.20 -7.57
CA ARG A 139 -12.47 9.31 -7.88
C ARG A 139 -11.87 8.60 -6.66
N GLY A 140 -12.46 8.74 -5.47
CA GLY A 140 -12.03 8.05 -4.26
C GLY A 140 -10.84 8.67 -3.53
N TRP A 141 -10.36 9.86 -3.90
CA TRP A 141 -9.16 10.45 -3.27
C TRP A 141 -9.37 10.77 -1.78
N GLY A 142 -10.61 10.96 -1.35
CA GLY A 142 -10.95 11.15 0.07
C GLY A 142 -10.93 9.86 0.91
N GLU A 143 -10.86 8.69 0.27
CA GLU A 143 -10.76 7.40 0.95
C GLU A 143 -9.34 7.17 1.50
N VAL A 144 -8.33 7.74 0.86
CA VAL A 144 -6.92 7.44 1.16
C VAL A 144 -6.24 8.52 2.01
N HIS A 145 -5.09 8.17 2.59
CA HIS A 145 -4.30 9.08 3.39
C HIS A 145 -3.69 10.20 2.54
N GLU A 146 -4.24 11.41 2.68
CA GLU A 146 -3.85 12.58 1.88
C GLU A 146 -2.34 12.85 1.91
N GLU A 147 -1.71 12.96 3.09
CA GLU A 147 -0.31 13.39 3.19
C GLU A 147 0.66 12.43 2.47
N SER A 148 0.37 11.13 2.51
CA SER A 148 1.21 10.11 1.87
C SER A 148 0.93 9.94 0.38
N TYR A 149 -0.30 10.13 -0.07
CA TYR A 149 -0.68 9.77 -1.44
C TYR A 149 -1.04 10.95 -2.34
N ARG A 150 -1.26 12.16 -1.79
CA ARG A 150 -1.52 13.36 -2.61
C ARG A 150 -0.44 13.60 -3.66
N SER A 151 0.82 13.30 -3.33
CA SER A 151 1.96 13.58 -4.22
C SER A 151 1.87 12.77 -5.50
N ILE A 152 1.60 11.46 -5.40
CA ILE A 152 1.46 10.59 -6.57
C ILE A 152 0.14 10.79 -7.29
N LEU A 153 -0.96 10.97 -6.57
CA LEU A 153 -2.28 11.18 -7.18
C LEU A 153 -2.29 12.45 -8.04
N ASN A 154 -1.78 13.56 -7.51
CA ASN A 154 -1.65 14.80 -8.28
C ASN A 154 -0.65 14.66 -9.43
N GLU A 155 0.50 14.01 -9.23
CA GLU A 155 1.48 13.84 -10.30
C GLU A 155 0.91 13.02 -11.46
N LEU A 156 0.30 11.86 -11.18
CA LEU A 156 -0.27 11.02 -12.22
C LEU A 156 -1.36 11.79 -12.99
N GLU A 157 -2.25 12.50 -12.29
CA GLU A 157 -3.32 13.27 -12.93
C GLU A 157 -2.75 14.39 -13.82
N GLN A 158 -1.77 15.13 -13.30
CA GLN A 158 -1.18 16.26 -14.00
C GLN A 158 -0.37 15.80 -15.21
N GLN A 159 0.53 14.82 -15.04
CA GLN A 159 1.50 14.46 -16.08
C GLN A 159 0.88 13.59 -17.16
N LEU A 160 -0.03 12.66 -16.82
CA LEU A 160 -0.77 11.90 -17.83
C LEU A 160 -1.78 12.78 -18.59
N GLY A 161 -2.25 13.87 -17.96
CA GLY A 161 -3.08 14.89 -18.57
C GLY A 161 -2.33 15.90 -19.45
N ASN A 162 -1.00 15.96 -19.36
CA ASN A 162 -0.16 16.96 -20.00
C ASN A 162 1.13 16.33 -20.56
N MET A 163 0.96 15.27 -21.36
CA MET A 163 2.08 14.52 -21.92
C MET A 163 2.85 15.29 -23.00
N LEU A 164 2.14 16.12 -23.77
CA LEU A 164 2.68 16.83 -24.92
C LEU A 164 2.46 18.34 -24.82
N HIS A 165 3.42 19.13 -25.31
CA HIS A 165 3.29 20.55 -25.59
C HIS A 165 3.69 20.78 -27.05
N GLU A 166 2.80 21.40 -27.84
CA GLU A 166 3.01 21.62 -29.28
C GLU A 166 3.37 20.32 -30.06
N GLY A 167 2.78 19.19 -29.63
CA GLY A 167 2.99 17.88 -30.26
C GLY A 167 4.21 17.11 -29.75
N GLU A 168 5.06 17.71 -28.92
CA GLU A 168 6.28 17.09 -28.42
C GLU A 168 6.21 16.79 -26.90
N PRO A 169 6.89 15.74 -26.40
CA PRO A 169 6.94 15.45 -24.97
C PRO A 169 7.38 16.66 -24.15
N THR A 170 6.65 16.95 -23.07
CA THR A 170 7.00 18.07 -22.19
C THR A 170 8.34 17.85 -21.49
N GLN A 171 8.95 18.92 -20.98
CA GLN A 171 10.23 18.83 -20.27
C GLN A 171 10.18 17.84 -19.09
N TYR A 172 9.05 17.78 -18.38
CA TYR A 172 8.88 16.82 -17.29
C TYR A 172 9.01 15.37 -17.77
N TRP A 173 8.31 15.01 -18.86
CA TRP A 173 8.38 13.67 -19.44
C TRP A 173 9.78 13.36 -19.97
N ARG A 174 10.48 14.36 -20.51
CA ARG A 174 11.89 14.22 -20.89
C ARG A 174 12.77 13.89 -19.69
N ASP A 175 12.73 14.72 -18.65
CA ASP A 175 13.64 14.62 -17.50
C ASP A 175 13.40 13.38 -16.63
N TYR A 176 12.14 12.96 -16.44
CA TYR A 176 11.79 11.93 -15.46
C TYR A 176 11.30 10.62 -16.06
N VAL A 177 11.14 10.53 -17.39
CA VAL A 177 10.64 9.30 -18.04
C VAL A 177 11.49 8.88 -19.24
N LEU A 178 11.83 9.80 -20.15
CA LEU A 178 12.57 9.46 -21.38
C LEU A 178 14.08 9.43 -21.18
N HIS A 179 14.64 10.41 -20.46
CA HIS A 179 16.09 10.55 -20.27
C HIS A 179 16.69 9.66 -19.17
N PRO A 180 15.99 9.31 -18.06
CA PRO A 180 16.58 8.47 -17.04
C PRO A 180 17.07 7.14 -17.59
N SER A 181 18.30 6.80 -17.23
CA SER A 181 18.95 5.56 -17.63
C SER A 181 18.42 4.34 -16.88
N ALA A 182 18.75 3.15 -17.38
CA ALA A 182 18.51 1.88 -16.70
C ALA A 182 19.04 1.89 -15.26
N SER A 183 20.23 2.49 -15.05
CA SER A 183 20.86 2.57 -13.75
C SER A 183 20.13 3.55 -12.84
N GLU A 184 19.70 4.72 -13.31
CA GLU A 184 18.99 5.67 -12.45
C GLU A 184 17.68 5.08 -11.93
N PHE A 185 16.89 4.42 -12.79
CA PHE A 185 15.70 3.69 -12.36
C PHE A 185 15.98 2.39 -11.59
N GLY A 186 17.22 1.91 -11.53
CA GLY A 186 17.55 0.65 -10.86
C GLY A 186 16.99 -0.59 -11.57
N ALA A 187 16.88 -0.57 -12.90
CA ALA A 187 16.34 -1.68 -13.70
C ALA A 187 17.16 -2.99 -13.48
N ARG A 188 16.47 -4.08 -13.16
CA ARG A 188 17.07 -5.42 -12.92
C ARG A 188 16.94 -6.38 -14.09
N LYS A 189 16.05 -6.08 -15.04
CA LYS A 189 15.87 -6.81 -16.30
C LYS A 189 16.33 -5.96 -17.49
N PRO A 190 16.56 -6.55 -18.70
CA PRO A 190 16.97 -5.80 -19.87
C PRO A 190 16.14 -4.53 -20.07
N TRP A 191 16.83 -3.38 -20.13
CA TRP A 191 16.19 -2.07 -20.16
C TRP A 191 15.58 -1.77 -21.52
N GLN A 192 14.35 -1.26 -21.52
CA GLN A 192 13.63 -0.86 -22.73
C GLN A 192 13.10 0.57 -22.56
N PRO A 193 13.89 1.61 -22.87
CA PRO A 193 13.45 2.98 -22.70
C PRO A 193 12.16 3.27 -23.49
N LEU A 194 11.40 4.27 -23.05
CA LEU A 194 10.31 4.81 -23.85
C LEU A 194 10.87 5.69 -24.97
N THR A 195 10.22 5.68 -26.13
CA THR A 195 10.50 6.61 -27.22
C THR A 195 9.51 7.78 -27.21
N GLU A 196 9.86 8.90 -27.84
CA GLU A 196 8.94 10.04 -28.00
C GLU A 196 7.65 9.64 -28.73
N GLU A 197 7.74 8.74 -29.71
CA GLU A 197 6.58 8.22 -30.44
C GLU A 197 5.67 7.36 -29.55
N GLU A 198 6.23 6.61 -28.59
CA GLU A 198 5.44 5.89 -27.59
C GLU A 198 4.70 6.86 -26.65
N ILE A 199 5.31 7.99 -26.27
CA ILE A 199 4.63 9.07 -25.52
C ILE A 199 3.50 9.67 -26.35
N LYS A 200 3.76 9.98 -27.63
CA LYS A 200 2.74 10.52 -28.55
C LYS A 200 1.58 9.54 -28.74
N LYS A 201 1.84 8.23 -28.84
CA LYS A 201 0.79 7.20 -28.88
C LYS A 201 -0.02 7.19 -27.59
N ALA A 202 0.64 7.20 -26.42
CA ALA A 202 -0.03 7.18 -25.13
C ALA A 202 -0.90 8.43 -24.90
N ALA A 203 -0.50 9.59 -25.41
CA ALA A 203 -1.25 10.84 -25.30
C ALA A 203 -2.60 10.84 -26.07
N LYS A 204 -2.87 9.81 -26.89
CA LYS A 204 -4.17 9.60 -27.55
C LYS A 204 -5.25 9.02 -26.63
N ALA A 205 -4.95 8.74 -25.37
CA ALA A 205 -5.90 8.28 -24.36
C ALA A 205 -5.96 9.24 -23.17
N ALA A 206 -7.11 9.28 -22.48
CA ALA A 206 -7.23 9.93 -21.18
C ALA A 206 -6.99 8.92 -20.05
N TYR A 207 -6.33 9.37 -18.99
CA TYR A 207 -5.97 8.54 -17.83
C TYR A 207 -6.55 9.10 -16.53
N PRO A 208 -7.87 8.98 -16.30
CA PRO A 208 -8.44 9.45 -15.05
C PRO A 208 -7.84 8.69 -13.87
N VAL A 209 -7.28 9.43 -12.90
CA VAL A 209 -6.63 8.83 -11.74
C VAL A 209 -7.62 8.66 -10.60
N HIS A 210 -7.97 7.40 -10.34
CA HIS A 210 -8.81 6.96 -9.24
C HIS A 210 -7.97 6.45 -8.07
N ALA A 211 -8.60 6.34 -6.90
CA ALA A 211 -8.09 5.64 -5.75
C ALA A 211 -9.16 4.64 -5.26
N CYS A 212 -8.70 3.51 -4.73
CA CYS A 212 -9.55 2.51 -4.10
C CYS A 212 -9.03 2.26 -2.69
N GLY A 213 -9.59 2.97 -1.71
CA GLY A 213 -9.38 2.61 -0.31
C GLY A 213 -10.01 1.26 0.02
N TYR A 214 -9.46 0.55 1.00
CA TYR A 214 -10.04 -0.69 1.51
C TYR A 214 -9.88 -0.77 3.03
N ASN A 215 -10.66 -1.66 3.65
CA ASN A 215 -10.50 -1.94 5.08
C ASN A 215 -9.24 -2.80 5.32
N TRP A 216 -8.11 -2.15 5.58
CA TRP A 216 -6.81 -2.77 5.81
C TRP A 216 -6.73 -3.63 7.09
N LEU A 217 -7.83 -3.79 7.85
CA LEU A 217 -7.94 -4.76 8.94
C LEU A 217 -8.53 -6.10 8.49
N GLN A 218 -9.37 -6.11 7.45
CA GLN A 218 -10.00 -7.33 6.89
C GLN A 218 -9.01 -8.10 6.02
N SER A 219 -9.28 -9.36 5.68
CA SER A 219 -8.40 -10.12 4.79
C SER A 219 -8.21 -9.39 3.45
N ASN A 220 -7.00 -9.46 2.89
CA ASN A 220 -6.75 -8.94 1.55
C ASN A 220 -7.52 -9.75 0.48
N ARG A 221 -8.07 -10.93 0.79
CA ARG A 221 -9.05 -11.61 -0.06
C ARG A 221 -10.32 -10.78 -0.24
N ASP A 222 -10.88 -10.28 0.85
CA ASP A 222 -12.08 -9.42 0.83
C ASP A 222 -11.76 -8.09 0.15
N SER A 223 -10.58 -7.53 0.45
CA SER A 223 -10.10 -6.30 -0.20
C SER A 223 -9.92 -6.49 -1.71
N GLY A 224 -9.50 -7.68 -2.16
CA GLY A 224 -9.42 -8.03 -3.58
C GLY A 224 -10.79 -8.09 -4.26
N GLN A 225 -11.82 -8.60 -3.59
CA GLN A 225 -13.20 -8.57 -4.08
C GLN A 225 -13.74 -7.15 -4.17
N HIS A 226 -13.50 -6.33 -3.14
CA HIS A 226 -13.86 -4.92 -3.12
C HIS A 226 -13.21 -4.15 -4.28
N LEU A 227 -11.92 -4.36 -4.50
CA LEU A 227 -11.19 -3.75 -5.61
C LEU A 227 -11.76 -4.17 -6.96
N LYS A 228 -12.08 -5.45 -7.17
CA LYS A 228 -12.71 -5.91 -8.41
C LYS A 228 -14.04 -5.20 -8.67
N ALA A 229 -14.88 -5.07 -7.65
CA ALA A 229 -16.16 -4.36 -7.77
C ALA A 229 -15.95 -2.90 -8.16
N ARG A 230 -15.02 -2.19 -7.50
CA ARG A 230 -14.67 -0.80 -7.84
C ARG A 230 -14.14 -0.66 -9.27
N ILE A 231 -13.32 -1.60 -9.73
CA ILE A 231 -12.81 -1.61 -11.12
C ILE A 231 -13.97 -1.70 -12.11
N GLN A 232 -14.91 -2.62 -11.88
CA GLN A 232 -16.07 -2.79 -12.76
C GLN A 232 -16.95 -1.53 -12.79
N GLU A 233 -17.23 -0.94 -11.62
CA GLU A 233 -18.00 0.31 -11.52
C GLU A 233 -17.36 1.47 -12.32
N ILE A 234 -16.03 1.58 -12.27
CA ILE A 234 -15.28 2.61 -13.01
C ILE A 234 -15.37 2.35 -14.52
N ILE A 235 -15.17 1.11 -14.96
CA ILE A 235 -15.27 0.73 -16.38
C ILE A 235 -16.68 1.01 -16.90
N ASP A 236 -17.71 0.53 -16.20
CA ASP A 236 -19.12 0.69 -16.57
C ASP A 236 -19.50 2.17 -16.67
N TYR A 237 -19.02 3.01 -15.76
CA TYR A 237 -19.24 4.45 -15.82
C TYR A 237 -18.70 5.05 -17.12
N TYR A 238 -17.44 4.82 -17.46
CA TYR A 238 -16.83 5.42 -18.65
C TYR A 238 -17.44 4.87 -19.95
N GLN A 239 -17.75 3.58 -20.01
CA GLN A 239 -18.49 2.99 -21.13
C GLN A 239 -19.89 3.61 -21.26
N GLY A 240 -20.59 3.81 -20.14
CA GLY A 240 -21.90 4.47 -20.10
C GLY A 240 -21.88 5.95 -20.51
N GLN A 241 -20.72 6.60 -20.49
CA GLN A 241 -20.50 7.94 -21.04
C GLN A 241 -20.02 7.94 -22.51
N GLY A 242 -20.00 6.78 -23.17
CA GLY A 242 -19.63 6.63 -24.58
C GLY A 242 -18.13 6.55 -24.85
N HIS A 243 -17.28 6.41 -23.81
CA HIS A 243 -15.85 6.22 -23.98
C HIS A 243 -15.48 4.77 -24.30
N LEU A 244 -14.38 4.57 -25.03
CA LEU A 244 -13.73 3.27 -25.15
C LEU A 244 -12.91 3.01 -23.89
N CYS A 245 -13.40 2.15 -23.01
CA CYS A 245 -12.76 1.80 -21.74
C CYS A 245 -12.92 0.31 -21.46
N ASP A 246 -11.93 -0.51 -21.81
CA ASP A 246 -12.01 -1.97 -21.64
C ASP A 246 -11.38 -2.46 -20.32
N LYS A 247 -10.32 -1.78 -19.87
CA LYS A 247 -9.45 -2.24 -18.78
C LYS A 247 -8.87 -1.05 -18.01
N VAL A 248 -8.37 -1.32 -16.81
CA VAL A 248 -7.69 -0.35 -15.94
C VAL A 248 -6.23 -0.70 -15.73
N ILE A 249 -5.41 0.28 -15.33
CA ILE A 249 -4.06 0.06 -14.81
C ILE A 249 -4.09 0.24 -13.30
N LEU A 250 -3.45 -0.67 -12.55
CA LEU A 250 -3.32 -0.53 -11.10
C LEU A 250 -1.93 0.01 -10.74
N VAL A 251 -1.89 0.96 -9.81
CA VAL A 251 -0.65 1.44 -9.16
C VAL A 251 -0.81 1.19 -7.67
N THR A 252 0.05 0.37 -7.08
CA THR A 252 -0.11 -0.05 -5.68
C THR A 252 0.99 0.50 -4.79
N HIS A 253 0.66 0.65 -3.51
CA HIS A 253 1.62 0.91 -2.45
C HIS A 253 1.56 -0.21 -1.41
N SER A 254 2.72 -0.74 -1.01
CA SER A 254 2.83 -1.64 0.15
C SER A 254 1.85 -2.83 0.06
N MET A 255 1.09 -3.10 1.12
CA MET A 255 0.08 -4.15 1.22
C MET A 255 -1.04 -4.06 0.16
N GLY A 256 -1.26 -2.88 -0.46
CA GLY A 256 -2.16 -2.76 -1.60
C GLY A 256 -1.76 -3.62 -2.80
N GLY A 257 -0.48 -4.00 -2.87
CA GLY A 257 -0.01 -5.00 -3.82
C GLY A 257 -0.54 -6.41 -3.54
N LEU A 258 -0.71 -6.79 -2.26
CA LEU A 258 -1.34 -8.07 -1.88
C LEU A 258 -2.83 -8.07 -2.20
N ALA A 259 -3.56 -6.99 -1.87
CA ALA A 259 -4.97 -6.82 -2.27
C ALA A 259 -5.15 -6.89 -3.80
N SER A 260 -4.23 -6.29 -4.56
CA SER A 260 -4.28 -6.31 -6.03
C SER A 260 -3.97 -7.71 -6.60
N ARG A 261 -3.00 -8.42 -6.04
CA ARG A 261 -2.74 -9.83 -6.40
C ARG A 261 -3.94 -10.71 -6.07
N ALA A 262 -4.63 -10.46 -4.94
CA ALA A 262 -5.84 -11.17 -4.56
C ALA A 262 -7.00 -10.87 -5.54
N CYS A 263 -7.15 -9.61 -5.97
CA CYS A 263 -8.11 -9.23 -7.01
C CYS A 263 -7.88 -10.03 -8.30
N VAL A 264 -6.62 -10.14 -8.74
CA VAL A 264 -6.25 -10.93 -9.93
C VAL A 264 -6.54 -12.41 -9.72
N LYS A 265 -5.95 -13.01 -8.68
CA LYS A 265 -5.88 -14.47 -8.50
C LYS A 265 -7.14 -15.08 -7.91
N MET A 266 -7.76 -14.41 -6.94
CA MET A 266 -8.85 -14.96 -6.12
C MET A 266 -10.21 -14.37 -6.50
N ALA A 267 -10.26 -13.08 -6.86
CA ALA A 267 -11.51 -12.45 -7.29
C ALA A 267 -11.81 -12.65 -8.79
N GLY A 268 -10.84 -13.09 -9.58
CA GLY A 268 -10.99 -13.23 -11.04
C GLY A 268 -11.10 -11.87 -11.73
N GLY A 269 -10.29 -10.89 -11.31
CA GLY A 269 -10.21 -9.55 -11.89
C GLY A 269 -9.17 -9.41 -13.00
N GLU A 270 -8.42 -10.46 -13.35
CA GLU A 270 -7.31 -10.41 -14.32
C GLU A 270 -7.74 -9.77 -15.66
N ASP A 271 -8.90 -10.15 -16.19
CA ASP A 271 -9.37 -9.66 -17.48
C ASP A 271 -9.79 -8.18 -17.47
N LEU A 272 -10.08 -7.60 -16.31
CA LEU A 272 -10.42 -6.18 -16.17
C LEU A 272 -9.16 -5.30 -16.02
N ILE A 273 -8.00 -5.92 -15.81
CA ILE A 273 -6.74 -5.22 -15.52
C ILE A 273 -5.82 -5.33 -16.75
N LEU A 274 -5.32 -4.19 -17.22
CA LEU A 274 -4.35 -4.11 -18.29
C LEU A 274 -2.94 -4.44 -17.79
N GLY A 275 -2.62 -4.02 -16.56
CA GLY A 275 -1.36 -4.29 -15.89
C GLY A 275 -1.28 -3.61 -14.54
N ILE A 276 -0.23 -3.95 -13.80
CA ILE A 276 -0.04 -3.49 -12.42
C ILE A 276 1.39 -3.00 -12.20
N LEU A 277 1.55 -1.87 -11.56
CA LEU A 277 2.79 -1.46 -10.90
C LEU A 277 2.69 -1.69 -9.40
N HIS A 278 3.58 -2.49 -8.84
CA HIS A 278 3.72 -2.68 -7.40
C HIS A 278 4.85 -1.82 -6.83
N GLY A 279 4.53 -0.84 -6.00
CA GLY A 279 5.50 -0.09 -5.22
C GLY A 279 5.67 -0.64 -3.81
N VAL A 280 6.91 -0.94 -3.42
CA VAL A 280 7.34 -1.34 -2.06
C VAL A 280 6.49 -2.44 -1.42
N MET A 281 6.05 -3.42 -2.22
CA MET A 281 5.15 -4.48 -1.75
C MET A 281 5.88 -5.48 -0.82
N PRO A 282 5.34 -5.79 0.38
CA PRO A 282 5.82 -6.89 1.22
C PRO A 282 5.37 -8.24 0.65
N ALA A 283 5.86 -8.60 -0.54
CA ALA A 283 5.33 -9.69 -1.36
C ALA A 283 5.31 -11.08 -0.69
N ILE A 284 6.20 -11.32 0.28
CA ILE A 284 6.33 -12.56 1.05
C ILE A 284 6.41 -12.28 2.56
N GLY A 285 5.86 -11.15 3.01
CA GLY A 285 5.82 -10.72 4.41
C GLY A 285 7.13 -10.10 4.91
N ALA A 286 7.14 -9.65 6.17
CA ALA A 286 8.30 -9.02 6.79
C ALA A 286 8.45 -9.40 8.27
N PRO A 287 9.66 -9.79 8.74
CA PRO A 287 9.93 -10.06 10.16
C PRO A 287 9.58 -8.92 11.12
N ALA A 288 9.45 -7.69 10.60
CA ALA A 288 8.90 -6.55 11.34
C ALA A 288 7.54 -6.87 12.00
N ALA A 289 6.68 -7.68 11.37
CA ALA A 289 5.38 -8.07 11.93
C ALA A 289 5.52 -8.86 13.25
N TYR A 290 6.44 -9.85 13.30
CA TYR A 290 6.79 -10.56 14.54
C TYR A 290 7.31 -9.59 15.59
N LYS A 291 8.26 -8.72 15.21
CA LYS A 291 8.86 -7.74 16.12
C LYS A 291 7.79 -6.82 16.72
N ARG A 292 6.83 -6.36 15.90
CA ARG A 292 5.75 -5.47 16.32
C ARG A 292 4.81 -6.15 17.31
N MET A 293 4.48 -7.43 17.12
CA MET A 293 3.70 -8.19 18.12
C MET A 293 4.47 -8.46 19.42
N ARG A 294 5.80 -8.54 19.37
CA ARG A 294 6.65 -8.79 20.55
C ARG A 294 7.14 -7.55 21.30
N ALA A 295 7.17 -6.40 20.65
CA ALA A 295 7.81 -5.19 21.19
C ALA A 295 7.13 -3.87 20.79
N GLY A 296 5.99 -3.92 20.09
CA GLY A 296 5.30 -2.73 19.58
C GLY A 296 5.94 -2.12 18.33
N PHE A 297 5.34 -1.07 17.82
CA PHE A 297 5.78 -0.33 16.62
C PHE A 297 6.75 0.81 16.96
N GLU A 298 7.54 1.20 15.97
CA GLU A 298 8.38 2.39 15.96
C GLU A 298 7.68 3.59 15.29
N GLY A 299 8.24 4.78 15.44
CA GLY A 299 7.82 5.97 14.67
C GLY A 299 6.37 6.38 14.87
N ALA A 300 5.74 6.88 13.81
CA ALA A 300 4.37 7.38 13.84
C ALA A 300 3.33 6.27 14.07
N GLU A 301 3.59 5.06 13.56
CA GLU A 301 2.71 3.88 13.68
C GLU A 301 2.52 3.45 15.16
N SER A 302 3.55 3.67 15.99
CA SER A 302 3.54 3.38 17.43
C SER A 302 2.40 4.02 18.21
N VAL A 303 1.94 5.19 17.77
CA VAL A 303 0.86 5.88 18.47
C VAL A 303 -0.49 5.20 18.23
N ILE A 304 -0.62 4.44 17.14
CA ILE A 304 -1.90 3.96 16.63
C ILE A 304 -2.03 2.47 16.83
N LEU A 305 -1.08 1.70 16.31
CA LEU A 305 -1.07 0.24 16.41
C LEU A 305 -0.35 -0.25 17.66
N GLY A 306 0.28 0.64 18.43
CA GLY A 306 0.76 0.33 19.76
C GLY A 306 2.28 0.43 19.91
N ARG A 307 2.72 0.90 21.08
CA ARG A 307 4.12 1.11 21.45
C ARG A 307 4.75 -0.11 22.11
N ASN A 308 3.95 -1.11 22.45
CA ASN A 308 4.38 -2.34 23.10
C ASN A 308 3.58 -3.54 22.57
N ALA A 309 3.97 -4.74 23.00
CA ALA A 309 3.37 -6.01 22.61
C ALA A 309 1.87 -6.09 22.90
N ALA A 310 1.42 -5.58 24.07
CA ALA A 310 0.01 -5.66 24.45
C ALA A 310 -0.89 -4.88 23.49
N GLU A 311 -0.48 -3.66 23.17
CA GLU A 311 -1.24 -2.79 22.26
C GLU A 311 -1.24 -3.33 20.82
N ALA A 312 -0.09 -3.82 20.35
CA ALA A 312 0.06 -4.36 19.00
C ALA A 312 -0.64 -5.70 18.80
N ALA A 313 -0.50 -6.65 19.73
CA ALA A 313 -1.14 -7.97 19.66
C ALA A 313 -2.66 -7.87 19.73
N ALA A 314 -3.20 -6.94 20.52
CA ALA A 314 -4.64 -6.73 20.65
C ALA A 314 -5.31 -6.31 19.33
N VAL A 315 -4.57 -5.63 18.44
CA VAL A 315 -5.06 -5.22 17.11
C VAL A 315 -4.63 -6.23 16.04
N LEU A 316 -3.32 -6.43 15.84
CA LEU A 316 -2.80 -7.27 14.75
C LEU A 316 -3.18 -8.75 14.91
N GLY A 317 -3.21 -9.26 16.15
CA GLY A 317 -3.66 -10.62 16.43
C GLY A 317 -5.14 -10.86 16.10
N ASN A 318 -5.91 -9.78 15.91
CA ASN A 318 -7.35 -9.84 15.62
C ASN A 318 -7.71 -9.36 14.20
N ALA A 319 -6.71 -8.98 13.39
CA ALA A 319 -6.88 -8.41 12.06
C ALA A 319 -6.22 -9.33 11.00
N PRO A 320 -6.97 -10.06 10.17
CA PRO A 320 -6.40 -10.99 9.19
C PRO A 320 -5.36 -10.32 8.26
N ALA A 321 -5.61 -9.12 7.75
CA ALA A 321 -4.60 -8.41 6.95
C ALA A 321 -3.31 -8.08 7.72
N GLY A 322 -3.39 -7.86 9.03
CA GLY A 322 -2.21 -7.69 9.88
C GLY A 322 -1.37 -8.97 9.96
N LEU A 323 -2.03 -10.15 9.97
CA LEU A 323 -1.38 -11.45 9.94
C LEU A 323 -0.85 -11.82 8.54
N GLU A 324 -1.48 -11.32 7.48
CA GLU A 324 -1.01 -11.44 6.08
C GLU A 324 0.27 -10.62 5.79
N LEU A 325 0.80 -9.88 6.79
CA LEU A 325 2.12 -9.25 6.72
C LEU A 325 3.23 -10.09 7.35
N LEU A 326 2.89 -11.21 8.00
CA LEU A 326 3.87 -12.13 8.58
C LEU A 326 4.72 -12.77 7.48
N PRO A 327 6.02 -13.04 7.75
CA PRO A 327 6.86 -13.82 6.84
C PRO A 327 6.15 -15.12 6.41
N THR A 328 6.04 -15.32 5.10
CA THR A 328 5.52 -16.58 4.58
C THR A 328 6.53 -17.71 4.79
N ALA A 329 6.13 -18.97 4.54
CA ALA A 329 7.06 -20.10 4.53
C ALA A 329 8.17 -19.98 3.44
N GLU A 330 8.03 -19.06 2.48
CA GLU A 330 9.05 -18.77 1.46
C GLU A 330 10.10 -17.76 1.93
N TYR A 331 9.87 -17.07 3.06
CA TYR A 331 10.75 -16.02 3.52
C TYR A 331 11.98 -16.60 4.22
N PHE A 332 13.15 -16.31 3.65
CA PHE A 332 14.46 -16.54 4.25
C PHE A 332 15.27 -15.26 4.20
N THR A 333 16.01 -14.96 5.27
CA THR A 333 16.94 -13.83 5.25
C THR A 333 18.19 -14.19 4.44
N LYS A 334 18.73 -13.22 3.71
CA LYS A 334 19.96 -13.35 2.93
C LYS A 334 21.10 -12.62 3.66
N ILE A 335 22.06 -13.37 4.19
CA ILE A 335 23.26 -12.82 4.85
C ILE A 335 24.48 -13.49 4.24
N GLU A 336 25.44 -12.71 3.75
CA GLU A 336 26.65 -13.21 3.07
C GLU A 336 26.31 -14.22 1.95
N GLU A 337 25.26 -13.92 1.17
CA GLU A 337 24.75 -14.75 0.06
C GLU A 337 24.20 -16.13 0.46
N LYS A 338 24.07 -16.42 1.76
CA LYS A 338 23.44 -17.64 2.28
C LYS A 338 22.03 -17.33 2.79
N GLN A 339 21.09 -18.22 2.47
CA GLN A 339 19.75 -18.18 3.03
C GLN A 339 19.72 -18.86 4.39
N ARG A 340 19.04 -18.24 5.36
CA ARG A 340 18.76 -18.84 6.66
C ARG A 340 17.40 -18.40 7.21
N PRO A 341 16.83 -19.13 8.19
CA PRO A 341 15.67 -18.68 8.93
C PRO A 341 15.87 -17.28 9.52
N TRP A 342 14.78 -16.50 9.58
CA TRP A 342 14.82 -15.08 9.91
C TRP A 342 14.74 -14.79 11.42
N LEU A 343 14.48 -15.79 12.27
CA LEU A 343 14.42 -15.64 13.72
C LEU A 343 15.60 -16.34 14.38
N ARG A 344 16.35 -15.60 15.21
CA ARG A 344 17.49 -16.16 15.92
C ARG A 344 17.70 -15.53 17.28
N ALA A 345 18.47 -16.23 18.10
CA ALA A 345 19.06 -15.68 19.31
C ALA A 345 20.58 -15.82 19.29
N THR A 346 21.27 -14.89 19.96
CA THR A 346 22.72 -14.88 20.07
C THR A 346 23.11 -14.90 21.55
N GLY A 347 23.81 -15.97 21.94
CA GLY A 347 24.46 -16.11 23.23
C GLY A 347 25.85 -15.49 23.23
N LYS A 348 26.69 -15.87 24.19
CA LYS A 348 28.05 -15.32 24.31
C LYS A 348 28.98 -15.73 23.16
N SER A 349 28.78 -16.92 22.60
CA SER A 349 29.70 -17.53 21.63
C SER A 349 29.03 -18.10 20.38
N GLN A 350 27.69 -18.18 20.33
CA GLN A 350 26.99 -18.85 19.24
C GLN A 350 25.63 -18.22 18.90
N ASP A 351 25.32 -18.23 17.61
CA ASP A 351 23.98 -17.97 17.07
C ASP A 351 23.15 -19.27 17.08
N THR A 352 21.93 -19.20 17.60
CA THR A 352 20.93 -20.28 17.55
C THR A 352 19.75 -19.83 16.70
N LEU A 353 19.40 -20.62 15.68
CA LEU A 353 18.19 -20.40 14.89
C LEU A 353 16.98 -20.85 15.69
N LEU A 354 15.91 -20.07 15.66
CA LEU A 354 14.70 -20.31 16.44
C LEU A 354 13.53 -20.60 15.53
N GLY A 355 12.61 -21.46 15.99
CA GLY A 355 11.40 -21.80 15.23
C GLY A 355 11.69 -22.35 13.83
N VAL A 356 12.72 -23.18 13.69
CA VAL A 356 13.11 -23.78 12.40
C VAL A 356 11.98 -24.67 11.88
N GLY A 357 11.54 -24.44 10.65
CA GLY A 357 10.46 -25.20 10.01
C GLY A 357 9.41 -24.30 9.37
N ASP A 358 8.16 -24.77 9.32
CA ASP A 358 7.02 -23.98 8.85
C ASP A 358 6.68 -22.89 9.90
N PRO A 359 6.89 -21.59 9.62
CA PRO A 359 6.77 -20.54 10.63
C PRO A 359 5.35 -20.41 11.22
N TYR A 360 4.31 -20.88 10.51
CA TYR A 360 2.96 -20.94 11.08
C TYR A 360 2.86 -21.87 12.28
N GLU A 361 3.58 -22.99 12.26
CA GLU A 361 3.55 -23.97 13.35
C GLU A 361 4.61 -23.66 14.40
N THR A 362 5.83 -23.34 13.97
CA THR A 362 7.02 -23.25 14.84
C THR A 362 7.25 -21.88 15.46
N ILE A 363 6.51 -20.85 15.04
CA ILE A 363 6.65 -19.47 15.54
C ILE A 363 5.29 -18.85 15.85
N TYR A 364 4.33 -18.92 14.93
CA TYR A 364 3.09 -18.14 15.04
C TYR A 364 2.03 -18.82 15.91
N ARG A 365 1.84 -20.14 15.73
CA ARG A 365 0.91 -20.98 16.51
C ARG A 365 1.56 -21.62 17.73
N ASP A 366 2.88 -21.52 17.86
CA ASP A 366 3.61 -22.13 18.95
C ASP A 366 3.08 -21.66 20.32
N GLN A 367 2.72 -22.62 21.16
CA GLN A 367 2.18 -22.40 22.51
C GLN A 367 3.09 -22.94 23.62
N ASP A 368 4.19 -23.62 23.28
CA ASP A 368 5.05 -24.18 24.31
C ASP A 368 5.65 -23.02 25.15
N PRO A 369 5.40 -22.97 26.46
CA PRO A 369 5.95 -21.90 27.31
C PRO A 369 7.48 -21.92 27.36
N GLN A 370 8.11 -23.06 27.04
CA GLN A 370 9.55 -23.18 26.93
C GLN A 370 10.11 -22.58 25.63
N HIS A 371 9.27 -22.37 24.62
CA HIS A 371 9.62 -21.61 23.42
C HIS A 371 9.36 -20.12 23.67
N TRP A 372 10.19 -19.49 24.52
CA TRP A 372 10.10 -18.08 24.88
C TRP A 372 10.12 -17.10 23.67
N TRP A 373 10.58 -17.57 22.51
CA TRP A 373 10.58 -16.83 21.25
C TRP A 373 9.27 -16.93 20.46
N ARG A 374 8.28 -17.72 20.88
CA ARG A 374 6.97 -17.80 20.21
C ARG A 374 6.37 -16.41 20.03
N MET A 375 5.64 -16.21 18.93
CA MET A 375 5.14 -14.88 18.57
C MET A 375 4.03 -14.40 19.51
N ILE A 376 3.05 -15.27 19.75
CA ILE A 376 1.82 -14.89 20.44
C ILE A 376 1.89 -15.23 21.92
N LYS A 377 1.48 -14.24 22.69
CA LYS A 377 1.10 -14.36 24.09
C LYS A 377 -0.41 -14.33 24.16
N VAL A 378 -1.04 -15.45 24.51
CA VAL A 378 -2.51 -15.59 24.52
C VAL A 378 -3.13 -14.54 25.43
N GLU A 379 -2.45 -14.23 26.54
CA GLU A 379 -2.80 -13.18 27.47
C GLU A 379 -2.72 -11.75 26.88
N LEU A 380 -2.34 -11.53 25.63
CA LEU A 380 -2.36 -10.20 25.00
C LEU A 380 -3.40 -10.07 23.88
N LEU A 381 -4.04 -11.18 23.49
CA LEU A 381 -4.96 -11.21 22.35
C LEU A 381 -6.30 -10.52 22.59
N ASN A 382 -6.86 -10.60 23.81
CA ASN A 382 -8.22 -10.13 24.09
C ASN A 382 -8.33 -9.30 25.39
N PRO A 383 -7.61 -8.16 25.50
CA PRO A 383 -7.71 -7.30 26.68
C PRO A 383 -9.14 -6.81 26.93
N LEU A 384 -9.91 -6.47 25.88
CA LEU A 384 -11.30 -6.02 26.02
C LEU A 384 -12.22 -7.10 26.62
N GLY A 385 -12.03 -8.36 26.22
CA GLY A 385 -12.76 -9.49 26.78
C GLY A 385 -12.48 -9.71 28.26
N ARG A 386 -11.24 -9.48 28.72
CA ARG A 386 -10.87 -9.63 30.13
C ARG A 386 -11.41 -8.52 31.00
N GLU A 387 -11.31 -7.26 30.57
CA GLU A 387 -11.93 -6.13 31.29
C GLU A 387 -13.44 -6.34 31.49
N LYS A 388 -14.14 -6.87 30.49
CA LYS A 388 -15.58 -7.19 30.61
C LYS A 388 -15.85 -8.31 31.63
N LYS A 389 -15.00 -9.33 31.70
CA LYS A 389 -15.12 -10.43 32.67
C LYS A 389 -14.83 -9.94 34.09
N GLU A 390 -13.80 -9.14 34.28
CA GLU A 390 -13.37 -8.60 35.58
C GLU A 390 -14.35 -7.57 36.14
N SER A 391 -14.98 -6.75 35.29
CA SER A 391 -15.98 -5.76 35.70
C SER A 391 -17.36 -6.35 36.04
N GLY A 392 -17.55 -7.67 35.97
CA GLY A 392 -18.82 -8.34 36.29
C GLY A 392 -19.96 -7.94 35.32
N TYR A 393 -19.63 -7.55 34.09
CA TYR A 393 -20.59 -7.03 33.12
C TYR A 393 -21.70 -8.05 32.83
N LYS A 394 -22.91 -7.80 33.34
CA LYS A 394 -24.11 -8.53 32.92
C LYS A 394 -24.49 -8.06 31.52
N LYS A 395 -24.65 -9.02 30.59
CA LYS A 395 -25.08 -8.87 29.19
C LYS A 395 -26.26 -7.89 29.09
N THR A 396 -25.97 -6.60 28.95
CA THR A 396 -26.94 -5.57 28.58
C THR A 396 -26.60 -5.18 27.15
N SER A 397 -27.62 -5.21 26.31
CA SER A 397 -27.55 -5.10 24.86
C SER A 397 -26.92 -3.78 24.41
N LEU A 398 -25.60 -3.75 24.25
CA LEU A 398 -24.94 -2.83 23.32
C LEU A 398 -25.11 -3.42 21.90
N PRO A 399 -25.46 -2.61 20.89
CA PRO A 399 -25.77 -3.10 19.53
C PRO A 399 -24.54 -3.57 18.74
N ILE A 400 -23.35 -3.60 19.35
CA ILE A 400 -22.11 -4.03 18.69
C ILE A 400 -21.88 -5.51 18.99
N LYS A 401 -22.48 -6.39 18.19
CA LYS A 401 -22.12 -7.81 18.15
C LYS A 401 -20.70 -7.93 17.59
N ASN A 402 -19.73 -8.20 18.45
CA ASN A 402 -18.49 -8.82 17.99
C ASN A 402 -18.69 -10.33 18.14
N PRO A 403 -18.99 -11.09 17.07
CA PRO A 403 -19.32 -12.51 17.18
C PRO A 403 -18.25 -13.32 17.96
N ARG A 404 -17.00 -12.85 17.99
CA ARG A 404 -15.89 -13.49 18.71
C ARG A 404 -15.84 -13.27 20.23
N ILE A 405 -16.56 -12.28 20.77
CA ILE A 405 -16.65 -12.08 22.23
C ILE A 405 -17.82 -12.90 22.82
N ASP A 406 -18.79 -13.27 21.97
CA ASP A 406 -20.09 -13.77 22.41
C ASP A 406 -20.27 -15.30 22.27
N GLU A 407 -19.38 -16.03 21.58
CA GLU A 407 -19.57 -17.45 21.21
C GLU A 407 -18.75 -18.50 21.99
N GLY A 408 -17.92 -18.09 22.97
CA GLY A 408 -17.37 -19.04 23.95
C GLY A 408 -16.12 -19.85 23.51
N GLU A 409 -15.50 -19.51 22.39
CA GLU A 409 -14.17 -20.01 22.00
C GLU A 409 -13.05 -19.33 22.82
N GLY A 410 -11.93 -20.02 23.00
CA GLY A 410 -10.77 -19.44 23.67
C GLY A 410 -10.05 -18.42 22.78
N ASP A 411 -9.37 -17.46 23.41
CA ASP A 411 -8.67 -16.36 22.71
C ASP A 411 -7.66 -16.90 21.67
N PHE A 412 -7.04 -18.05 21.94
CA PHE A 412 -6.06 -18.67 21.05
C PHE A 412 -6.70 -19.36 19.83
N GLU A 413 -7.84 -20.00 20.00
CA GLU A 413 -8.59 -20.66 18.92
C GLU A 413 -9.02 -19.61 17.89
N SER A 414 -9.62 -18.51 18.34
CA SER A 414 -9.99 -17.39 17.46
C SER A 414 -8.79 -16.77 16.73
N PHE A 415 -7.64 -16.65 17.40
CA PHE A 415 -6.39 -16.24 16.73
C PHE A 415 -5.93 -17.28 15.69
N SER A 416 -6.03 -18.57 16.01
CA SER A 416 -5.60 -19.65 15.12
C SER A 416 -6.43 -19.72 13.85
N GLU A 417 -7.73 -19.45 13.92
CA GLU A 417 -8.60 -19.32 12.74
C GLU A 417 -8.19 -18.15 11.84
N LEU A 418 -7.91 -16.99 12.44
CA LEU A 418 -7.39 -15.84 11.71
C LEU A 418 -6.02 -16.13 11.06
N LEU A 419 -5.16 -16.84 11.77
CA LEU A 419 -3.87 -17.27 11.25
C LEU A 419 -4.05 -18.26 10.09
N ASN A 420 -5.06 -19.13 10.12
CA ASN A 420 -5.39 -20.00 8.98
C ASN A 420 -5.84 -19.20 7.76
N ILE A 421 -6.68 -18.17 7.94
CA ILE A 421 -7.04 -17.26 6.84
C ILE A 421 -5.79 -16.66 6.19
N ALA A 422 -4.83 -16.19 6.98
CA ALA A 422 -3.57 -15.65 6.47
C ALA A 422 -2.69 -16.74 5.82
N LYS A 423 -2.60 -17.94 6.40
CA LYS A 423 -1.85 -19.08 5.85
C LYS A 423 -2.38 -19.49 4.48
N ASP A 424 -3.69 -19.67 4.37
CA ASP A 424 -4.37 -20.06 3.13
C ASP A 424 -4.22 -18.96 2.07
N PHE A 425 -4.39 -17.69 2.48
CA PHE A 425 -4.13 -16.53 1.62
C PHE A 425 -2.72 -16.56 1.04
N HIS A 426 -1.69 -16.74 1.88
CA HIS A 426 -0.30 -16.81 1.43
C HIS A 426 -0.03 -17.99 0.49
N GLN A 427 -0.60 -19.17 0.77
CA GLN A 427 -0.46 -20.35 -0.08
C GLN A 427 -1.08 -20.15 -1.47
N GLU A 428 -2.27 -19.56 -1.54
CA GLU A 428 -2.95 -19.29 -2.81
C GLU A 428 -2.29 -18.16 -3.62
N LEU A 429 -1.68 -17.18 -2.94
CA LEU A 429 -1.02 -16.03 -3.58
C LEU A 429 0.42 -16.34 -4.03
N LYS A 430 1.03 -17.42 -3.52
CA LYS A 430 2.40 -17.83 -3.83
C LYS A 430 2.66 -17.85 -5.34
N GLY A 431 3.65 -17.06 -5.77
CA GLY A 431 4.02 -16.93 -7.18
C GLY A 431 2.95 -16.32 -8.11
N ALA A 432 1.78 -15.93 -7.58
CA ALA A 432 0.68 -15.38 -8.35
C ALA A 432 0.85 -13.85 -8.52
N TYR A 433 1.09 -13.44 -9.76
CA TYR A 433 1.18 -12.05 -10.19
C TYR A 433 0.40 -11.88 -11.50
N HIS A 434 0.01 -10.65 -11.82
CA HIS A 434 -0.56 -10.33 -13.13
C HIS A 434 0.51 -10.53 -14.21
N LYS A 435 0.13 -11.04 -15.39
CA LYS A 435 1.09 -11.31 -16.50
C LYS A 435 1.86 -10.07 -16.94
N LYS A 436 1.25 -8.90 -16.78
CA LYS A 436 1.85 -7.59 -17.03
C LYS A 436 2.08 -6.86 -15.71
N THR A 437 3.10 -7.27 -14.97
CA THR A 437 3.49 -6.65 -13.70
C THR A 437 4.80 -5.89 -13.85
N PHE A 438 4.84 -4.67 -13.32
CA PHE A 438 6.06 -3.93 -13.00
C PHE A 438 6.18 -3.84 -11.48
N SER A 439 7.39 -3.74 -10.96
CA SER A 439 7.58 -3.59 -9.51
C SER A 439 8.78 -2.70 -9.19
N PHE A 440 8.73 -1.98 -8.08
CA PHE A 440 9.91 -1.33 -7.51
C PHE A 440 9.97 -1.51 -6.00
N TYR A 441 11.19 -1.54 -5.46
CA TYR A 441 11.45 -1.69 -4.03
C TYR A 441 12.79 -1.05 -3.65
N ALA A 442 12.97 -0.80 -2.35
CA ALA A 442 14.26 -0.33 -1.84
C ALA A 442 15.12 -1.50 -1.33
N ALA A 443 16.41 -1.38 -1.59
CA ALA A 443 17.50 -2.20 -1.06
C ALA A 443 18.58 -1.27 -0.50
N ASP A 444 18.16 -0.21 0.20
CA ASP A 444 19.04 0.80 0.76
C ASP A 444 19.59 0.35 2.12
N ALA A 445 20.91 0.45 2.30
CA ALA A 445 21.58 0.09 3.56
C ALA A 445 21.41 1.13 4.67
N ASP A 446 21.05 2.36 4.31
CA ASP A 446 20.77 3.44 5.25
C ASP A 446 19.31 3.38 5.76
N CYS A 447 18.39 2.83 4.96
CA CYS A 447 17.00 2.57 5.35
C CYS A 447 16.82 1.16 5.92
N LYS A 448 17.36 0.93 7.12
CA LYS A 448 17.41 -0.41 7.72
C LYS A 448 16.03 -1.01 7.99
N SER A 449 15.78 -2.18 7.44
CA SER A 449 14.58 -2.99 7.65
C SER A 449 14.88 -4.26 8.45
N TRP A 450 13.85 -4.78 9.10
CA TRP A 450 13.90 -6.07 9.80
C TRP A 450 13.92 -7.22 8.79
N ASN A 451 15.09 -7.51 8.21
CA ASN A 451 15.28 -8.69 7.37
C ASN A 451 15.37 -9.99 8.20
N GLU A 452 15.77 -9.86 9.45
CA GLU A 452 15.75 -10.87 10.50
C GLU A 452 15.41 -10.23 11.85
N VAL A 453 15.04 -11.04 12.84
CA VAL A 453 14.88 -10.64 14.24
C VAL A 453 15.90 -11.39 15.10
N GLN A 454 16.74 -10.62 15.79
CA GLN A 454 17.78 -11.14 16.68
C GLN A 454 17.44 -10.83 18.15
N TRP A 455 17.30 -11.87 18.96
CA TRP A 455 17.32 -11.77 20.41
C TRP A 455 18.76 -11.92 20.94
N LEU A 456 19.34 -10.86 21.48
CA LEU A 456 20.71 -10.89 22.02
C LEU A 456 20.69 -11.03 23.53
N THR A 457 21.47 -11.96 24.08
CA THR A 457 21.84 -11.98 25.50
C THR A 457 23.33 -11.69 25.68
N LYS A 458 23.66 -11.04 26.80
CA LYS A 458 25.06 -10.85 27.25
C LYS A 458 25.44 -11.83 28.36
N ASP A 459 24.47 -12.57 28.87
CA ASP A 459 24.68 -13.53 29.96
C ASP A 459 25.41 -14.77 29.42
N ALA A 460 26.19 -15.42 30.30
CA ALA A 460 27.05 -16.54 29.93
C ALA A 460 26.21 -17.80 29.65
N THR A 461 25.67 -17.88 28.43
CA THR A 461 24.91 -19.01 27.91
C THR A 461 25.61 -19.51 26.65
N GLU A 462 26.09 -20.77 26.69
CA GLU A 462 26.83 -21.39 25.59
C GLU A 462 25.91 -22.02 24.54
N ALA A 463 24.80 -22.61 24.98
CA ALA A 463 23.67 -23.01 24.15
C ALA A 463 22.43 -22.19 24.57
N LEU A 464 21.51 -21.96 23.65
CA LEU A 464 20.25 -21.25 23.90
C LEU A 464 19.10 -22.27 23.91
N PRO A 465 18.89 -22.98 25.04
CA PRO A 465 17.85 -23.98 25.15
C PRO A 465 16.46 -23.36 25.31
N GLU A 466 15.48 -24.25 25.21
CA GLU A 466 14.15 -24.11 25.79
C GLU A 466 14.20 -23.56 27.24
N GLY A 467 13.24 -22.70 27.57
CA GLY A 467 13.10 -22.07 28.89
C GLY A 467 11.93 -21.10 28.94
N GLU A 468 11.54 -20.70 30.15
CA GLU A 468 10.30 -19.94 30.36
C GLU A 468 10.57 -18.46 30.61
N ILE A 469 9.70 -17.59 30.10
CA ILE A 469 9.77 -16.15 30.39
C ILE A 469 9.34 -15.91 31.84
N ILE A 470 10.23 -15.33 32.65
CA ILE A 470 9.95 -14.93 34.04
C ILE A 470 9.78 -13.42 34.21
N ALA A 471 10.19 -12.62 33.21
CA ALA A 471 9.91 -11.19 33.15
C ALA A 471 9.88 -10.71 31.70
N ASP A 472 8.95 -9.82 31.35
CA ASP A 472 8.85 -9.22 30.02
C ASP A 472 8.33 -7.78 30.14
N ASP A 473 9.05 -6.83 29.56
CA ASP A 473 8.66 -5.41 29.59
C ASP A 473 7.72 -5.00 28.44
N LEU A 474 7.38 -5.95 27.57
CA LEU A 474 6.54 -5.81 26.39
C LEU A 474 7.09 -4.86 25.32
N VAL A 475 8.33 -4.38 25.46
CA VAL A 475 9.01 -3.50 24.50
C VAL A 475 10.32 -4.12 23.99
N GLY A 476 10.45 -5.44 24.14
CA GLY A 476 11.52 -6.23 23.54
C GLY A 476 12.68 -6.55 24.48
N ASN A 477 12.53 -6.39 25.80
CA ASN A 477 13.44 -6.97 26.79
C ASN A 477 12.71 -8.01 27.64
N ILE A 478 13.30 -9.21 27.71
CA ILE A 478 12.76 -10.34 28.46
C ILE A 478 13.84 -10.94 29.35
N THR A 479 13.42 -11.58 30.43
CA THR A 479 14.26 -12.49 31.23
C THR A 479 13.68 -13.89 31.12
N VAL A 480 14.50 -14.83 30.68
CA VAL A 480 14.14 -16.23 30.50
C VAL A 480 14.84 -17.06 31.56
N GLN A 481 14.10 -17.90 32.27
CA GLN A 481 14.65 -18.93 33.13
C GLN A 481 15.13 -20.09 32.26
N LEU A 482 16.44 -20.17 32.04
CA LEU A 482 17.08 -21.28 31.35
C LEU A 482 17.53 -22.35 32.37
N PRO A 483 17.87 -23.59 31.93
CA PRO A 483 18.40 -24.64 32.79
C PRO A 483 19.65 -24.21 33.59
N ASN A 484 20.48 -23.34 33.01
CA ASN A 484 21.74 -22.87 33.61
C ASN A 484 21.59 -21.56 34.41
N GLY A 485 20.35 -21.06 34.58
CA GLY A 485 20.04 -19.81 35.28
C GLY A 485 19.30 -18.79 34.41
N PRO A 486 18.83 -17.69 35.01
CA PRO A 486 18.12 -16.66 34.27
C PRO A 486 19.04 -15.88 33.32
N ALA A 487 18.56 -15.61 32.12
CA ALA A 487 19.26 -14.81 31.11
C ALA A 487 18.35 -13.72 30.53
N LYS A 488 18.90 -12.53 30.34
CA LYS A 488 18.22 -11.38 29.75
C LYS A 488 18.44 -11.35 28.26
N PHE A 489 17.35 -11.28 27.50
CA PHE A 489 17.36 -11.14 26.05
C PHE A 489 16.78 -9.80 25.63
N LYS A 490 17.35 -9.22 24.59
CA LYS A 490 16.88 -7.98 23.98
C LYS A 490 16.78 -8.12 22.47
N ILE A 491 15.65 -7.74 21.89
CA ILE A 491 15.51 -7.57 20.44
C ILE A 491 16.48 -6.48 19.97
N GLN A 492 17.36 -6.82 19.02
CA GLN A 492 18.33 -5.88 18.43
C GLN A 492 17.72 -5.08 17.30
N SER A 493 18.19 -3.84 17.10
CA SER A 493 17.78 -2.99 15.97
C SER A 493 17.98 -3.67 14.60
N PRO A 494 17.18 -3.32 13.58
CA PRO A 494 17.29 -3.91 12.24
C PRO A 494 18.65 -3.61 11.60
N LYS A 495 19.11 -4.52 10.75
CA LYS A 495 20.38 -4.42 10.03
C LYS A 495 20.25 -4.62 8.51
N GLY A 496 19.14 -5.21 8.06
CA GLY A 496 18.89 -5.51 6.65
C GLY A 496 18.66 -4.26 5.83
N ARG A 497 18.95 -4.36 4.54
CA ARG A 497 18.62 -3.33 3.56
C ARG A 497 17.12 -3.31 3.31
N GLY A 498 16.56 -2.15 2.98
CA GLY A 498 15.15 -2.03 2.69
C GLY A 498 14.69 -0.58 2.59
N ASP A 499 13.44 -0.34 2.98
CA ASP A 499 12.80 0.98 3.04
C ASP A 499 12.41 1.41 4.47
N GLY A 500 12.95 0.73 5.50
CA GLY A 500 12.59 0.92 6.91
C GLY A 500 11.40 0.08 7.38
N THR A 501 10.63 -0.54 6.49
CA THR A 501 9.53 -1.48 6.83
C THR A 501 9.70 -2.83 6.17
N VAL A 502 9.85 -2.83 4.85
CA VAL A 502 9.99 -4.03 4.02
C VAL A 502 11.47 -4.28 3.77
N PRO A 503 11.98 -5.48 4.11
CA PRO A 503 13.34 -5.86 3.79
C PRO A 503 13.48 -6.22 2.31
N GLU A 504 14.70 -6.05 1.78
CA GLU A 504 15.06 -6.34 0.38
C GLU A 504 14.56 -7.71 -0.08
N GLU A 505 14.65 -8.75 0.75
CA GLU A 505 14.24 -10.11 0.41
C GLU A 505 12.77 -10.19 0.00
N SER A 506 11.89 -9.47 0.71
CA SER A 506 10.48 -9.43 0.35
C SER A 506 10.19 -8.45 -0.78
N GLY A 507 10.93 -7.35 -0.90
CA GLY A 507 10.78 -6.41 -2.00
C GLY A 507 11.21 -7.00 -3.35
N GLU A 508 12.23 -7.86 -3.35
CA GLU A 508 12.78 -8.51 -4.54
C GLU A 508 11.92 -9.69 -5.03
N ALA A 509 11.12 -10.32 -4.18
CA ALA A 509 10.37 -11.53 -4.54
C ALA A 509 9.55 -11.48 -5.84
N PRO A 510 8.98 -10.32 -6.28
CA PRO A 510 8.31 -10.22 -7.58
C PRO A 510 9.24 -10.25 -8.81
N LEU A 511 10.57 -10.19 -8.64
CA LEU A 511 11.55 -10.01 -9.72
C LEU A 511 11.29 -10.91 -10.93
N GLU A 512 11.13 -12.22 -10.71
CA GLU A 512 10.94 -13.17 -11.80
C GLU A 512 9.63 -12.94 -12.56
N ALA A 513 8.54 -12.62 -11.86
CA ALA A 513 7.23 -12.38 -12.46
C ALA A 513 7.09 -11.00 -13.13
N SER A 514 7.89 -10.01 -12.73
CA SER A 514 7.82 -8.65 -13.27
C SER A 514 8.41 -8.55 -14.68
N ILE A 515 7.77 -7.82 -15.59
CA ILE A 515 8.35 -7.38 -16.87
C ILE A 515 9.64 -6.59 -16.61
N GLN A 516 9.60 -5.70 -15.62
CA GLN A 516 10.76 -4.99 -15.09
C GLN A 516 10.61 -4.82 -13.59
N CYS A 517 11.73 -5.02 -12.88
CA CYS A 517 11.81 -4.81 -11.44
C CYS A 517 12.89 -3.75 -11.17
N PHE A 518 12.52 -2.71 -10.45
CA PHE A 518 13.38 -1.56 -10.15
C PHE A 518 13.88 -1.63 -8.71
N ARG A 519 15.19 -1.78 -8.53
CA ARG A 519 15.86 -1.90 -7.24
C ARG A 519 16.56 -0.59 -6.90
N HIS A 520 16.06 0.12 -5.90
CA HIS A 520 16.68 1.38 -5.45
C HIS A 520 17.60 1.12 -4.24
N GLU A 521 18.89 1.31 -4.42
CA GLU A 521 19.94 0.93 -3.44
C GLU A 521 20.45 2.10 -2.58
N GLY A 522 19.75 3.24 -2.61
CA GLY A 522 20.16 4.45 -1.91
C GLY A 522 21.20 5.29 -2.66
N THR A 523 21.46 6.47 -2.10
CA THR A 523 22.27 7.55 -2.71
C THR A 523 23.73 7.15 -2.90
N ALA A 524 24.27 6.30 -2.00
CA ALA A 524 25.62 5.76 -2.11
C ALA A 524 25.84 4.90 -3.37
N LYS A 525 24.76 4.44 -4.02
CA LYS A 525 24.78 3.67 -5.27
C LYS A 525 24.24 4.47 -6.47
N GLY A 526 24.05 5.78 -6.33
CA GLY A 526 23.48 6.64 -7.36
C GLY A 526 21.97 6.48 -7.54
N HIS A 527 21.30 5.75 -6.64
CA HIS A 527 19.85 5.62 -6.61
C HIS A 527 19.25 6.62 -5.61
N ILE A 528 17.93 6.76 -5.68
CA ILE A 528 17.17 7.49 -4.67
C ILE A 528 17.10 6.69 -3.36
N SER A 529 17.01 7.42 -2.24
CA SER A 529 16.72 6.88 -0.92
C SER A 529 15.35 7.39 -0.46
N TYR A 530 14.55 6.53 0.15
CA TYR A 530 13.23 6.88 0.65
C TYR A 530 12.77 5.92 1.75
N GLU A 531 11.98 6.44 2.67
CA GLU A 531 11.22 5.61 3.62
C GLU A 531 9.97 5.04 2.95
N HIS A 532 9.56 3.86 3.40
CA HIS A 532 8.41 3.10 2.90
C HIS A 532 7.18 3.98 2.62
N GLN A 533 6.72 4.70 3.64
CA GLN A 533 5.49 5.49 3.62
C GLN A 533 5.49 6.62 2.58
N TYR A 534 6.67 7.12 2.22
CA TYR A 534 6.86 8.28 1.35
C TYR A 534 7.62 7.92 0.07
N CYS A 535 7.66 6.64 -0.31
CA CYS A 535 8.37 6.18 -1.49
C CYS A 535 7.98 6.96 -2.75
N TYR A 536 6.69 7.29 -2.90
CA TYR A 536 6.16 8.05 -4.02
C TYR A 536 6.34 9.58 -3.94
N ASN A 537 7.01 10.12 -2.92
CA ASN A 537 7.31 11.56 -2.86
C ASN A 537 8.51 11.96 -3.72
N ASN A 538 9.26 10.99 -4.25
CA ASN A 538 10.42 11.22 -5.09
C ASN A 538 10.06 11.22 -6.58
N ASN A 539 10.51 12.23 -7.34
CA ASN A 539 10.23 12.35 -8.78
C ASN A 539 10.67 11.14 -9.60
N LEU A 540 11.74 10.45 -9.21
CA LEU A 540 12.22 9.28 -9.95
C LEU A 540 11.30 8.06 -9.75
N THR A 541 10.75 7.83 -8.54
CA THR A 541 9.71 6.79 -8.36
C THR A 541 8.41 7.12 -9.10
N LYS A 542 8.05 8.39 -9.18
CA LYS A 542 6.92 8.86 -9.98
C LYS A 542 7.21 8.65 -11.47
N GLY A 543 8.45 8.88 -11.90
CA GLY A 543 8.97 8.55 -13.23
C GLY A 543 8.85 7.07 -13.55
N VAL A 544 9.24 6.17 -12.63
CA VAL A 544 9.01 4.72 -12.73
C VAL A 544 7.52 4.41 -12.89
N ALA A 545 6.66 5.12 -12.16
CA ALA A 545 5.21 4.92 -12.27
C ALA A 545 4.67 5.33 -13.64
N LEU A 546 5.03 6.52 -14.12
CA LEU A 546 4.65 7.02 -15.43
C LEU A 546 5.20 6.13 -16.56
N TYR A 547 6.47 5.72 -16.48
CA TYR A 547 7.09 4.78 -17.40
C TYR A 547 6.28 3.47 -17.50
N SER A 548 5.93 2.89 -16.34
CA SER A 548 5.21 1.62 -16.26
C SER A 548 3.79 1.77 -16.82
N ILE A 549 3.08 2.85 -16.48
CA ILE A 549 1.74 3.16 -16.99
C ILE A 549 1.77 3.27 -18.51
N VAL A 550 2.73 4.02 -19.08
CA VAL A 550 2.83 4.19 -20.53
C VAL A 550 3.15 2.87 -21.23
N LYS A 551 4.14 2.09 -20.75
CA LYS A 551 4.47 0.78 -21.34
C LYS A 551 3.26 -0.17 -21.32
N LEU A 552 2.45 -0.14 -20.25
CA LEU A 552 1.21 -0.91 -20.18
C LEU A 552 0.15 -0.39 -21.15
N ALA A 553 -0.07 0.93 -21.18
CA ALA A 553 -1.07 1.58 -22.00
C ALA A 553 -0.84 1.32 -23.49
N ILE A 554 0.35 1.60 -24.02
CA ILE A 554 0.65 1.47 -25.46
C ILE A 554 0.57 0.03 -25.97
N ALA A 555 0.65 -0.96 -25.06
CA ALA A 555 0.46 -2.38 -25.32
C ALA A 555 -1.01 -2.82 -25.25
N SER A 556 -1.94 -1.89 -25.04
CA SER A 556 -3.38 -2.13 -25.09
C SER A 556 -3.86 -2.18 -26.54
N PRO A 557 -4.67 -3.19 -26.93
CA PRO A 557 -5.29 -3.24 -28.25
C PRO A 557 -6.38 -2.17 -28.45
N ILE A 558 -6.73 -1.41 -27.40
CA ILE A 558 -7.78 -0.39 -27.48
C ILE A 558 -7.44 0.74 -28.47
N PHE A 559 -6.15 1.00 -28.71
CA PHE A 559 -5.67 1.97 -29.70
C PHE A 559 -5.92 1.55 -31.16
N GLU A 560 -6.33 0.30 -31.41
CA GLU A 560 -6.71 -0.20 -32.73
C GLU A 560 -8.22 -0.06 -33.01
N LYS A 561 -9.00 0.36 -32.00
CA LYS A 561 -10.46 0.54 -32.08
C LYS A 561 -10.87 1.98 -32.44
N GLU A 562 -9.91 2.90 -32.44
CA GLU A 562 -10.05 4.29 -32.89
C GLU A 562 -9.69 4.38 -34.37
#